data_AF-A0A968CM95-F1
#
_entry.id   AF-A0A968CM95-F1
#
_cell.length_a   1.000
_cell.length_b   1.000
_cell.length_c   1.000
_cell.angle_alpha   90.00
_cell.angle_beta   90.00
_cell.angle_gamma   90.00
#
_symmetry.space_group_name_H-M   'P 1'
#
loop_
_entity.id
_entity.type
_entity.pdbx_description
1 polymer ?
#
loop_
_entity_poly.entity_id
_entity_poly.type
_entity_poly.pdbx_seq_one_letter_code
_entity_poly.pdbx_strand_id
1 'polypeptide(L)'
;LGALAVDGPRADASIAGSKILRDDEPDRFVSVGFATDVFAAPYTGLQPDEVDQEQYDVIRDVAAVSAASMLIRRDLLMGLGG
;
A
#
# COMPACT_ATOMS: atom_id res chain seq x y z
N LEU A 1 -8.57 4.77 -6.36
CA LEU A 1 -7.99 3.95 -7.46
C LEU A 1 -7.39 4.77 -8.61
N GLY A 2 -7.93 5.93 -8.99
CA GLY A 2 -7.38 6.74 -10.11
C GLY A 2 -5.88 7.04 -10.00
N ALA A 3 -5.40 7.46 -8.81
CA ALA A 3 -3.98 7.67 -8.55
C ALA A 3 -3.14 6.41 -8.78
N LEU A 4 -3.57 5.24 -8.27
CA LEU A 4 -2.86 3.97 -8.50
C LEU A 4 -2.75 3.59 -9.97
N ALA A 5 -3.79 3.85 -10.77
CA ALA A 5 -3.77 3.57 -12.20
C ALA A 5 -2.81 4.49 -12.97
N VAL A 6 -2.57 5.71 -12.47
CA VAL A 6 -1.66 6.69 -13.07
C VAL A 6 -0.22 6.46 -12.61
N ASP A 7 -0.02 6.27 -11.31
CA ASP A 7 1.31 6.25 -10.70
C ASP A 7 1.92 4.85 -10.64
N GLY A 8 1.11 3.79 -10.55
CA GLY A 8 1.59 2.41 -10.57
C GLY A 8 2.45 2.10 -11.81
N PRO A 9 1.98 2.40 -13.04
CA PRO A 9 2.79 2.23 -14.24
C PRO A 9 4.04 3.12 -14.29
N ARG A 10 3.98 4.34 -13.73
CA ARG A 10 5.14 5.26 -13.67
C ARG A 10 6.23 4.76 -12.74
N ALA A 11 5.85 4.01 -11.71
CA ALA A 11 6.75 3.35 -10.77
C ALA A 11 7.20 1.95 -11.22
N ASP A 12 6.79 1.49 -12.40
CA ASP A 12 6.99 0.10 -12.88
C ASP A 12 6.49 -0.97 -11.89
N ALA A 13 5.45 -0.63 -11.11
CA ALA A 13 4.92 -1.49 -10.08
C ALA A 13 4.08 -2.63 -10.67
N SER A 14 4.34 -3.86 -10.23
CA SER A 14 3.48 -5.01 -10.57
C SER A 14 2.28 -5.18 -9.63
N ILE A 15 2.43 -4.71 -8.39
CA ILE A 15 1.38 -4.57 -7.40
C ILE A 15 1.53 -3.17 -6.81
N ALA A 16 0.44 -2.41 -6.74
CA ALA A 16 0.39 -1.09 -6.14
C ALA A 16 -0.76 -1.01 -5.16
N GLY A 17 -0.63 -0.17 -4.13
CA GLY A 17 -1.71 0.10 -3.19
C GLY A 17 -1.64 1.50 -2.62
N SER A 18 -2.78 2.00 -2.14
CA SER A 18 -2.84 3.34 -1.53
C SER A 18 -2.59 3.27 -0.03
N LYS A 19 -2.13 4.38 0.55
CA LYS A 19 -2.35 4.62 1.98
C LYS A 19 -3.86 4.53 2.28
N ILE A 20 -4.20 3.99 3.44
CA ILE A 20 -5.57 3.80 3.91
C ILE A 20 -5.70 4.53 5.23
N LEU A 21 -6.73 5.36 5.32
CA LEU A 21 -7.11 6.09 6.53
C LEU A 21 -8.37 5.47 7.12
N ARG A 22 -8.63 5.71 8.41
CA ARG A 22 -9.86 5.24 9.06
C ARG A 22 -11.08 5.98 8.49
N ASP A 23 -12.24 5.35 8.58
CA ASP A 23 -13.50 5.95 8.16
C ASP A 23 -14.11 6.86 9.22
N ASP A 24 -13.95 6.52 10.50
CA ASP A 24 -14.40 7.26 11.67
C ASP A 24 -13.49 8.45 12.03
N GLU A 25 -12.18 8.29 11.86
CA GLU A 25 -11.16 9.32 12.05
C GLU A 25 -10.30 9.47 10.77
N PRO A 26 -10.72 10.30 9.80
CA PRO A 26 -10.14 10.33 8.45
C PRO A 26 -8.74 10.95 8.37
N ASP A 27 -8.13 11.30 9.50
CA ASP A 27 -6.74 11.74 9.63
C ASP A 27 -5.84 10.67 10.29
N ARG A 28 -6.35 9.45 10.55
CA ARG A 28 -5.61 8.36 11.19
C ARG A 28 -5.29 7.24 10.21
N PHE A 29 -4.07 6.71 10.26
CA PHE A 29 -3.69 5.59 9.40
C PHE A 29 -4.31 4.25 9.81
N VAL A 30 -4.68 3.48 8.78
CA VAL A 30 -4.91 2.03 8.84
C VAL A 30 -3.73 1.28 8.22
N SER A 31 -3.21 1.76 7.09
CA SER A 31 -2.08 1.11 6.39
C SER A 31 -1.36 2.08 5.47
N VAL A 32 -0.05 1.93 5.37
CA VAL A 32 0.82 2.61 4.38
C VAL A 32 1.65 1.60 3.58
N GLY A 33 1.16 0.35 3.51
CA GLY A 33 1.94 -0.82 3.13
C GLY A 33 2.71 -1.42 4.31
N PHE A 34 3.34 -2.56 4.08
CA PHE A 34 4.03 -3.34 5.11
C PHE A 34 5.50 -3.57 4.72
N ALA A 35 6.39 -3.43 5.69
CA ALA A 35 7.71 -4.02 5.65
C ALA A 35 7.68 -5.41 6.31
N THR A 36 8.80 -6.11 6.27
CA THR A 36 8.97 -7.37 7.00
C THR A 36 10.28 -7.38 7.77
N ASP A 37 10.33 -8.14 8.86
CA ASP A 37 11.59 -8.49 9.51
C ASP A 37 12.30 -9.65 8.80
N VAL A 38 13.41 -10.12 9.37
CA VAL A 38 14.19 -11.25 8.86
C VAL A 38 13.45 -12.61 8.90
N PHE A 39 12.34 -12.69 9.64
CA PHE A 39 11.47 -13.85 9.74
C PHE A 39 10.19 -13.70 8.91
N ALA A 40 10.12 -12.70 8.04
CA ALA A 40 8.95 -12.35 7.24
C ALA A 40 7.71 -11.95 8.06
N ALA A 41 7.87 -11.56 9.34
CA ALA A 41 6.78 -11.02 10.12
C ALA A 41 6.41 -9.63 9.60
N PRO A 42 5.11 -9.34 9.34
CA PRO A 42 4.68 -8.06 8.80
C PRO A 42 4.86 -6.95 9.83
N TYR A 43 5.34 -5.80 9.35
CA TYR A 43 5.54 -4.60 10.15
C TYR A 43 4.97 -3.39 9.42
N THR A 44 4.04 -2.66 10.06
CA THR A 44 3.37 -1.50 9.45
C THR A 44 4.26 -0.26 9.39
N GLY A 45 5.18 -0.11 10.34
CA GLY A 45 5.95 1.12 10.51
C GLY A 45 5.16 2.31 11.08
N LEU A 46 3.89 2.10 11.43
CA LEU A 46 2.99 3.12 11.95
C LEU A 46 2.99 3.15 13.48
N GLN A 47 2.91 4.35 14.04
CA GLN A 47 2.61 4.54 15.45
C GLN A 47 1.11 4.33 15.72
N PRO A 48 0.72 3.91 16.95
CA PRO A 48 -0.68 3.92 17.34
C PRO A 48 -1.29 5.31 17.13
N ASP A 49 -2.42 5.34 16.43
CA ASP A 49 -3.17 6.57 16.11
C ASP A 49 -2.34 7.67 15.39
N GLU A 50 -1.35 7.27 14.60
CA GLU A 50 -0.53 8.18 13.81
C GLU A 50 -1.39 9.07 12.89
N VAL A 51 -1.14 10.38 12.94
CA VAL A 51 -1.80 11.41 12.13
C VAL A 51 -1.22 11.40 10.71
N ASP A 52 -2.08 11.52 9.70
CA ASP A 52 -1.68 11.84 8.33
C ASP A 52 -1.25 13.31 8.23
N GLN A 53 0.06 13.51 8.15
CA GLN A 53 0.70 14.80 7.91
C GLN A 53 1.22 14.88 6.47
N GLU A 54 0.60 14.12 5.55
CA GLU A 54 1.06 13.93 4.16
C GLU A 54 2.45 13.27 4.07
N GLN A 55 2.96 12.69 5.17
CA GLN A 55 4.30 12.14 5.24
C GLN A 55 4.50 10.89 4.38
N TYR A 56 3.40 10.24 3.98
CA TYR A 56 3.40 9.08 3.08
C TYR A 56 2.84 9.41 1.68
N ASP A 57 2.75 10.69 1.30
CA ASP A 57 2.36 11.12 -0.06
C ASP A 57 3.55 11.05 -1.03
N VAL A 58 4.09 9.84 -1.12
CA VAL A 58 5.22 9.48 -1.96
C VAL A 58 5.00 8.09 -2.56
N ILE A 59 5.66 7.79 -3.67
CA ILE A 59 5.83 6.41 -4.12
C ILE A 59 6.88 5.75 -3.24
N ARG A 60 6.55 4.60 -2.65
CA ARG A 60 7.43 3.87 -1.74
C ARG A 60 7.37 2.37 -2.03
N ASP A 61 8.54 1.73 -2.02
CA ASP A 61 8.64 0.28 -2.06
C ASP A 61 8.27 -0.35 -0.71
N VAL A 62 7.43 -1.36 -0.76
CA VAL A 62 6.92 -2.10 0.40
C VAL A 62 6.90 -3.59 0.09
N ALA A 63 7.01 -4.42 1.12
CA ALA A 63 6.97 -5.88 0.96
C ALA A 63 5.55 -6.38 0.66
N ALA A 64 4.52 -5.69 1.14
CA ALA A 64 3.12 -5.98 0.84
C ALA A 64 2.24 -4.73 0.93
N VAL A 65 1.06 -4.78 0.28
CA VAL A 65 0.00 -3.77 0.36
C VAL A 65 -1.28 -4.40 0.93
N SER A 66 -2.16 -3.58 1.51
CA SER A 66 -3.47 -4.05 1.96
C SER A 66 -4.36 -4.42 0.77
N ALA A 67 -5.02 -5.57 0.86
CA ALA A 67 -5.98 -6.02 -0.16
C ALA A 67 -7.17 -5.07 -0.32
N ALA A 68 -7.49 -4.25 0.70
CA ALA A 68 -8.54 -3.24 0.62
C ALA A 68 -8.26 -2.13 -0.41
N SER A 69 -6.99 -1.94 -0.79
CA SER A 69 -6.59 -1.00 -1.84
C SER A 69 -5.43 -1.58 -2.64
N MET A 70 -5.66 -2.70 -3.32
CA MET A 70 -4.66 -3.36 -4.17
C MET A 70 -5.03 -3.23 -5.65
N LEU A 71 -4.06 -2.80 -6.45
CA LEU A 71 -4.09 -2.89 -7.91
C LEU A 71 -2.96 -3.79 -8.36
N ILE A 72 -3.30 -4.90 -9.00
CA ILE A 72 -2.33 -5.85 -9.56
C ILE A 72 -2.34 -5.75 -11.08
N ARG A 73 -1.14 -5.79 -11.69
CA ARG A 73 -1.04 -5.91 -13.15
C ARG A 73 -1.73 -7.21 -13.61
N ARG A 74 -2.55 -7.10 -14.63
CA ARG A 74 -3.38 -8.22 -15.12
C ARG A 74 -2.54 -9.42 -15.58
N ASP A 75 -1.42 -9.18 -16.24
CA ASP A 75 -0.53 -10.24 -16.71
C ASP A 75 0.07 -11.05 -15.55
N LEU A 76 0.51 -10.36 -14.48
CA LEU A 76 0.96 -11.00 -13.25
C LEU A 76 -0.16 -11.82 -12.60
N LEU A 77 -1.35 -11.23 -12.43
CA LEU A 77 -2.49 -11.94 -11.82
C LEU A 77 -2.82 -13.24 -12.56
N MET A 78 -2.88 -13.18 -13.90
CA MET A 78 -3.12 -14.37 -14.72
C MET A 78 -1.99 -15.39 -14.61
N GLY A 79 -0.73 -14.94 -14.53
CA GLY A 79 0.43 -15.81 -14.31
C GLY A 79 0.43 -16.51 -12.95
N LEU A 80 -0.25 -15.94 -11.94
CA LEU A 80 -0.42 -16.53 -10.61
C LEU A 80 -1.63 -17.47 -10.50
N GLY A 81 -2.43 -17.63 -11.55
CA GLY A 81 -3.56 -18.58 -11.59
C GLY A 81 -4.94 -17.97 -11.37
N GLY A 82 -5.04 -16.64 -11.24
CA GLY A 82 -6.31 -15.92 -11.04
C GLY A 82 -6.65 -15.72 -9.57
#